data_AF-A0A7C4CVM2-F1
#
_entry.id   AF-A0A7C4CVM2-F1
#
_cell.length_a   1.000
_cell.length_b   1.000
_cell.length_c   1.000
_cell.angle_alpha   90.00
_cell.angle_beta   90.00
_cell.angle_gamma   90.00
#
_symmetry.space_group_name_H-M   'P 1'
#
loop_
_entity.id
_entity.type
_entity.pdbx_description
1 polymer ?
#
loop_
_entity_poly.entity_id
_entity_poly.type
_entity_poly.pdbx_seq_one_letter_code
_entity_poly.pdbx_strand_id
1 'polypeptide(L)'
;MKALIRIVGGAHRIKEIYDSYVKEIKEYNNQIKHTGFYLMPVRKTVKKSRKDPSKVKYNYYYGRYWYLYISTKERGIYVYVGKEKPLESLPDPPKNPLEGVEIIYDGNDILIPEDQFEKVKDLFKGYTSIVEGSKKK
;
A
#
# COMPACT_ATOMS: atom_id res chain seq x y z
N MET A 1 0.00 22.89 -11.38
CA MET A 1 0.84 21.87 -10.72
C MET A 1 0.51 21.94 -9.25
N LYS A 2 0.13 20.81 -8.63
CA LYS A 2 -0.19 20.76 -7.21
C LYS A 2 1.10 20.91 -6.39
N ALA A 3 1.05 21.58 -5.24
CA ALA A 3 2.18 21.62 -4.32
C ALA A 3 2.45 20.20 -3.78
N LEU A 4 3.71 19.93 -3.48
CA LEU A 4 4.15 18.68 -2.88
C LEU A 4 4.65 18.97 -1.47
N ILE A 5 4.36 18.09 -0.52
CA ILE A 5 4.94 18.12 0.82
C ILE A 5 6.07 17.11 0.85
N ARG A 6 7.30 17.59 1.00
CA ARG A 6 8.47 16.75 1.27
C ARG A 6 8.48 16.38 2.73
N ILE A 7 8.63 15.09 3.03
CA ILE A 7 8.81 14.56 4.38
C ILE A 7 10.22 13.99 4.46
N VAL A 8 11.08 14.68 5.21
CA VAL A 8 12.50 14.34 5.32
C VAL A 8 12.64 13.00 6.06
N GLY A 9 13.32 12.03 5.45
CA GLY A 9 13.44 10.67 6.00
C GLY A 9 12.14 9.85 5.96
N GLY A 10 11.10 10.32 5.26
CA GLY A 10 9.79 9.70 5.25
C GLY A 10 9.75 8.29 4.64
N ALA A 11 10.76 7.88 3.84
CA ALA A 11 10.79 6.55 3.26
C ALA A 11 10.88 5.45 4.33
N HIS A 12 11.65 5.69 5.40
CA HIS A 12 11.72 4.80 6.55
C HIS A 12 10.35 4.67 7.23
N ARG A 13 9.67 5.80 7.41
CA ARG A 13 8.34 5.83 8.04
C ARG A 13 7.30 5.05 7.25
N ILE A 14 7.29 5.21 5.93
CA ILE A 14 6.40 4.44 5.06
C ILE A 14 6.65 2.95 5.19
N LYS A 15 7.92 2.52 5.27
CA LYS A 15 8.26 1.12 5.48
C LYS A 15 7.69 0.60 6.81
N GLU A 16 7.85 1.34 7.91
CA GLU A 16 7.27 0.97 9.21
C GLU A 16 5.74 0.82 9.14
N ILE A 17 5.06 1.79 8.51
CA ILE A 17 3.60 1.77 8.34
C ILE A 17 3.18 0.52 7.58
N TYR A 18 3.86 0.19 6.47
CA TYR A 18 3.56 -1.01 5.70
C TYR A 18 3.88 -2.30 6.44
N ASP A 19 5.00 -2.36 7.16
CA ASP A 19 5.37 -3.54 7.95
C ASP A 19 4.34 -3.79 9.07
N SER A 20 3.83 -2.73 9.71
CA SER A 20 2.73 -2.81 10.67
C SER A 20 1.44 -3.32 10.01
N TYR A 21 1.04 -2.69 8.91
CA TYR A 21 -0.18 -3.06 8.20
C TYR A 21 -0.14 -4.52 7.68
N VAL A 22 1.01 -4.99 7.22
CA VAL A 22 1.19 -6.39 6.82
C VAL A 22 1.00 -7.35 7.99
N LYS A 23 1.38 -6.98 9.21
CA LYS A 23 1.09 -7.79 10.42
C LYS A 23 -0.41 -7.85 10.69
N GLU A 24 -1.11 -6.73 10.62
CA GLU A 24 -2.58 -6.67 10.79
C GLU A 24 -3.30 -7.55 9.75
N ILE A 25 -2.89 -7.51 8.47
CA ILE A 25 -3.48 -8.39 7.45
C ILE A 25 -3.19 -9.87 7.75
N LYS A 26 -2.00 -10.21 8.25
CA LYS A 26 -1.67 -11.59 8.63
C LYS A 26 -2.55 -12.07 9.79
N GLU A 27 -2.74 -11.23 10.80
CA GLU A 27 -3.62 -11.51 11.93
C GLU A 27 -5.07 -11.69 11.47
N TYR A 28 -5.56 -10.78 10.62
CA TYR A 28 -6.86 -10.89 9.97
C TYR A 28 -7.02 -12.21 9.20
N ASN A 29 -6.05 -12.56 8.35
CA ASN A 29 -6.07 -13.82 7.59
C ASN A 29 -6.06 -15.05 8.51
N ASN A 30 -5.38 -15.00 9.65
CA ASN A 30 -5.42 -16.09 10.63
C ASN A 30 -6.81 -16.26 11.25
N GLN A 31 -7.57 -15.18 11.45
CA GLN A 31 -8.94 -15.24 11.93
C GLN A 31 -9.87 -15.87 10.88
N ILE A 32 -9.74 -15.49 9.61
CA ILE A 32 -10.64 -15.95 8.53
C ILE A 32 -10.18 -17.22 7.81
N LYS A 33 -9.02 -17.79 8.14
CA LYS A 33 -8.41 -18.93 7.42
C LYS A 33 -9.35 -20.13 7.20
N HIS A 34 -10.26 -20.37 8.14
CA HIS A 34 -11.22 -21.47 8.10
C HIS A 34 -12.27 -21.31 6.99
N THR A 35 -12.46 -20.09 6.47
CA THR A 35 -13.38 -19.78 5.36
C THR A 35 -12.80 -20.09 3.99
N GLY A 36 -11.49 -20.37 3.91
CA GLY A 36 -10.75 -20.50 2.66
C GLY A 36 -10.43 -19.17 1.97
N PHE A 37 -11.01 -18.05 2.39
CA PHE A 37 -10.66 -16.74 1.85
C PHE A 37 -9.36 -16.19 2.44
N TYR A 38 -8.67 -15.38 1.63
CA TYR A 38 -7.40 -14.79 1.96
C TYR A 38 -7.29 -13.39 1.36
N LEU A 39 -6.94 -12.41 2.18
CA LEU A 39 -6.65 -11.04 1.75
C LEU A 39 -5.15 -10.88 1.51
N MET A 40 -4.75 -10.59 0.27
CA MET A 40 -3.35 -10.43 -0.10
C MET A 40 -2.74 -9.17 0.55
N PRO A 41 -1.72 -9.30 1.42
CA PRO A 41 -1.14 -8.16 2.14
C PRO A 41 -0.47 -7.15 1.21
N VAL A 42 0.27 -7.62 0.21
CA VAL A 42 0.98 -6.78 -0.76
C VAL A 42 0.95 -7.43 -2.14
N ARG A 43 0.62 -6.66 -3.17
CA ARG A 43 0.82 -7.00 -4.57
C ARG A 43 1.80 -6.02 -5.19
N LYS A 44 2.97 -6.52 -5.58
CA LYS A 44 3.96 -5.76 -6.34
C LYS A 44 3.72 -5.98 -7.84
N THR A 45 3.57 -4.91 -8.60
CA THR A 45 3.52 -4.95 -10.08
C THR A 45 4.70 -4.21 -10.65
N VAL A 46 5.27 -4.78 -11.71
CA VAL A 46 6.42 -4.23 -12.40
C VAL A 46 5.92 -3.42 -13.59
N LYS A 47 6.34 -2.15 -13.68
CA LYS A 47 6.09 -1.28 -14.84
C LYS A 47 7.43 -0.87 -15.42
N LYS A 48 7.81 -1.50 -16.54
CA LYS A 48 9.01 -1.10 -17.29
C LYS A 48 8.75 0.23 -17.98
N SER A 49 9.70 1.15 -17.92
CA SER A 49 9.63 2.38 -18.70
C SER A 49 9.73 2.06 -20.19
N ARG A 50 8.77 2.56 -20.99
CA ARG A 50 8.81 2.40 -22.45
C ARG A 50 9.96 3.18 -23.10
N LYS A 51 10.43 4.26 -22.46
CA LYS A 51 11.51 5.12 -22.97
C LYS A 51 12.90 4.64 -22.55
N ASP A 52 12.97 3.84 -21.49
CA ASP A 52 14.24 3.36 -20.94
C ASP A 52 14.00 2.00 -20.25
N PRO A 53 14.20 0.88 -20.96
CA PRO A 53 13.94 -0.47 -20.44
C PRO A 53 14.77 -0.83 -19.20
N SER A 54 15.89 -0.13 -18.96
CA SER A 54 16.73 -0.31 -17.77
C SER A 54 16.06 0.23 -16.50
N LYS A 55 15.09 1.15 -16.66
CA LYS A 55 14.32 1.72 -15.55
C LYS A 55 13.06 0.92 -15.30
N VAL A 56 13.12 0.11 -14.24
CA VAL A 56 11.98 -0.65 -13.71
C VAL A 56 11.32 0.15 -12.60
N LYS A 57 10.04 0.49 -12.77
CA LYS A 57 9.20 1.03 -11.69
C LYS A 57 8.41 -0.10 -11.04
N TYR A 58 8.23 -0.04 -9.73
CA TYR A 58 7.40 -0.98 -8.99
C TYR A 58 6.21 -0.26 -8.39
N ASN A 59 5.00 -0.71 -8.72
CA ASN A 59 3.77 -0.27 -8.07
C ASN A 59 3.40 -1.30 -7.01
N TYR A 60 3.24 -0.87 -5.77
CA TYR A 60 2.81 -1.71 -4.67
C TYR A 60 1.35 -1.42 -4.34
N TYR A 61 0.55 -2.46 -4.16
CA TYR A 61 -0.84 -2.37 -3.71
C TYR A 61 -0.99 -3.17 -2.43
N TYR A 62 -1.48 -2.57 -1.36
CA TYR A 62 -1.56 -3.19 -0.06
C TYR A 62 -3.00 -3.57 0.29
N GLY A 63 -3.22 -4.79 0.80
CA GLY A 63 -4.49 -5.26 1.36
C GLY A 63 -5.72 -5.11 0.46
N ARG A 64 -5.56 -5.24 -0.87
CA ARG A 64 -6.60 -4.90 -1.85
C ARG A 64 -7.25 -6.08 -2.57
N TYR A 65 -6.60 -7.24 -2.57
CA TYR A 65 -6.98 -8.34 -3.46
C TYR A 65 -7.34 -9.59 -2.67
N TRP A 66 -8.55 -10.07 -2.90
CA TRP A 66 -9.10 -11.27 -2.29
C TRP A 66 -8.78 -12.50 -3.14
N TYR A 67 -8.46 -13.57 -2.46
CA TYR A 67 -8.18 -14.88 -3.03
C TYR A 67 -8.96 -15.95 -2.27
N LEU A 68 -9.32 -17.02 -2.99
CA LEU A 68 -9.81 -18.26 -2.42
C LEU A 68 -8.67 -19.27 -2.44
N TYR A 69 -8.32 -19.80 -1.28
CA TYR A 69 -7.37 -20.90 -1.13
C TYR A 69 -8.09 -22.23 -1.27
N ILE A 70 -7.72 -22.98 -2.31
CA ILE A 70 -8.23 -24.33 -2.57
C ILE A 70 -7.11 -25.32 -2.26
N SER A 71 -7.31 -26.14 -1.24
CA SER A 71 -6.39 -27.23 -0.92
C SER A 71 -6.60 -28.38 -1.90
N THR A 72 -5.56 -28.76 -2.64
CA THR A 72 -5.55 -30.01 -3.43
C THR A 72 -4.65 -31.05 -2.76
N LYS A 73 -4.71 -32.32 -3.18
CA LYS A 73 -3.87 -33.39 -2.63
C LYS A 73 -2.36 -33.14 -2.79
N GLU A 74 -1.97 -32.35 -3.78
CA GLU A 74 -0.55 -32.10 -4.12
C GLU A 74 -0.08 -30.71 -3.67
N ARG A 75 -0.95 -29.68 -3.75
CA ARG A 75 -0.61 -28.30 -3.38
C ARG A 75 -1.84 -27.42 -3.13
N GLY A 76 -1.61 -26.31 -2.45
CA GLY A 76 -2.58 -25.22 -2.37
C GLY A 76 -2.59 -24.36 -3.63
N ILE A 77 -3.78 -23.95 -4.09
CA ILE A 77 -3.95 -22.99 -5.19
C ILE A 77 -4.70 -21.76 -4.67
N TYR A 78 -4.21 -20.58 -5.01
CA TYR A 78 -4.92 -19.31 -4.74
C TYR A 78 -5.63 -18.84 -6.01
N VAL A 79 -6.96 -18.77 -5.95
CA VAL A 79 -7.82 -18.28 -7.04
C VAL A 79 -8.19 -16.84 -6.76
N TYR A 80 -7.93 -15.92 -7.69
CA TYR A 80 -8.29 -14.51 -7.52
C TYR A 80 -9.81 -14.32 -7.54
N VAL A 81 -10.35 -13.67 -6.51
CA VAL A 81 -11.80 -13.47 -6.32
C VAL A 81 -12.21 -12.05 -6.70
N GLY A 82 -11.43 -11.04 -6.32
CA GLY A 82 -11.80 -9.66 -6.57
C GLY A 82 -11.08 -8.66 -5.68
N LYS A 83 -11.56 -7.41 -5.70
CA LYS A 83 -11.09 -6.34 -4.81
C LYS A 83 -12.03 -6.08 -3.64
N GLU A 84 -13.27 -6.54 -3.74
CA GLU A 84 -14.31 -6.33 -2.74
C GLU A 84 -14.38 -7.51 -1.78
N LYS A 85 -14.85 -7.25 -0.55
CA LYS A 85 -15.04 -8.29 0.47
C LYS A 85 -16.01 -9.35 -0.08
N PRO A 86 -15.60 -10.63 -0.20
CA PRO A 86 -16.35 -11.61 -0.98
C PRO A 86 -17.60 -12.13 -0.29
N LEU A 87 -17.68 -12.01 1.04
CA LEU A 87 -18.82 -12.42 1.84
C LEU A 87 -19.10 -11.37 2.93
N GLU A 88 -20.37 -11.06 3.15
CA GLU A 88 -20.77 -10.12 4.21
C GLU A 88 -20.45 -10.65 5.61
N SER A 89 -20.47 -11.97 5.79
CA SER A 89 -20.17 -12.64 7.07
C SER A 89 -18.71 -12.56 7.50
N LEU A 90 -17.79 -12.18 6.60
CA LEU A 90 -16.40 -11.96 6.98
C LEU A 90 -16.28 -10.66 7.79
N PRO A 91 -15.46 -10.64 8.86
CA PRO A 91 -15.15 -9.41 9.56
C PRO A 91 -14.54 -8.40 8.59
N ASP A 92 -14.68 -7.11 8.88
CA ASP A 92 -14.08 -6.09 8.03
C ASP A 92 -12.55 -6.17 8.07
N PRO A 93 -11.88 -6.05 6.91
CA PRO A 93 -10.42 -6.08 6.87
C PRO A 93 -9.83 -4.82 7.51
N PRO A 94 -8.59 -4.89 8.03
CA PRO A 94 -7.85 -3.71 8.47
C PRO A 94 -7.79 -2.67 7.35
N LYS A 95 -7.94 -1.38 7.72
CA LYS A 95 -7.87 -0.28 6.75
C LYS A 95 -6.42 0.06 6.46
N ASN A 96 -6.05 0.16 5.19
CA ASN A 96 -4.71 0.60 4.80
C ASN A 96 -4.53 2.09 5.17
N PRO A 97 -3.58 2.44 6.06
CA PRO A 97 -3.39 3.82 6.52
C PRO A 97 -3.00 4.81 5.40
N LEU A 98 -2.49 4.29 4.28
CA LEU A 98 -2.05 5.07 3.12
C LEU A 98 -2.98 4.88 1.91
N GLU A 99 -4.20 4.37 2.13
CA GLU A 99 -5.16 4.19 1.05
C GLU A 99 -5.50 5.52 0.37
N GLY A 100 -5.42 5.54 -0.96
CA GLY A 100 -5.73 6.74 -1.75
C GLY A 100 -4.68 7.85 -1.66
N VAL A 101 -3.51 7.58 -1.07
CA VAL A 101 -2.40 8.53 -0.99
C VAL A 101 -1.29 8.15 -1.97
N GLU A 102 -0.91 9.10 -2.81
CA GLU A 102 0.24 9.02 -3.71
C GLU A 102 1.52 9.34 -2.93
N ILE A 103 2.44 8.37 -2.93
CA ILE A 103 3.74 8.49 -2.30
C ILE A 103 4.81 8.46 -3.40
N ILE A 104 5.54 9.55 -3.55
CA ILE A 104 6.67 9.65 -4.48
C ILE A 104 7.94 9.54 -3.65
N TYR A 105 8.79 8.56 -3.95
CA TYR A 105 10.07 8.40 -3.25
C TYR A 105 11.14 9.26 -3.89
N ASP A 106 11.91 9.98 -3.05
CA ASP A 106 13.09 10.75 -3.44
C ASP A 106 14.24 10.46 -2.47
N GLY A 107 15.00 9.41 -2.76
CA GLY A 107 16.02 8.88 -1.85
C GLY A 107 15.40 8.39 -0.53
N ASN A 108 15.82 9.00 0.58
CA ASN A 108 15.28 8.71 1.91
C ASN A 108 14.01 9.53 2.24
N ASP A 109 13.70 10.53 1.42
CA ASP A 109 12.53 11.38 1.58
C ASP A 109 11.36 10.83 0.78
N ILE A 110 10.18 11.36 1.07
CA ILE A 110 9.00 11.18 0.24
C ILE A 110 8.34 12.51 -0.05
N LEU A 111 7.65 12.58 -1.18
CA LEU A 111 6.81 13.69 -1.58
C LEU A 111 5.36 13.18 -1.63
N ILE A 112 4.46 13.92 -1.00
CA ILE A 112 3.01 13.65 -0.99
C ILE A 112 2.30 14.89 -1.56
N PRO A 113 1.34 14.74 -2.48
CA PRO A 113 0.50 15.87 -2.90
C PRO A 113 -0.15 16.55 -1.69
N GLU A 114 -0.07 17.88 -1.62
CA GLU A 114 -0.56 18.65 -0.47
C GLU A 114 -2.05 18.37 -0.16
N ASP A 115 -2.87 18.19 -1.19
CA ASP A 115 -4.31 17.86 -1.06
C ASP A 115 -4.58 16.46 -0.47
N GLN A 116 -3.55 15.62 -0.41
CA GLN A 116 -3.62 14.28 0.18
C GLN A 116 -2.88 14.21 1.52
N PHE A 117 -1.87 15.06 1.74
CA PHE A 117 -1.07 15.06 2.96
C PHE A 117 -1.92 15.28 4.22
N GLU A 118 -2.93 16.15 4.16
CA GLU A 118 -3.83 16.41 5.30
C GLU A 118 -4.51 15.14 5.84
N LYS A 119 -4.75 14.13 4.97
CA LYS A 119 -5.38 12.86 5.36
C LYS A 119 -4.47 11.95 6.17
N VAL A 120 -3.15 12.16 6.06
CA VAL A 120 -2.12 11.27 6.60
C VAL A 120 -1.09 11.99 7.46
N LYS A 121 -1.25 13.29 7.72
CA LYS A 121 -0.29 14.10 8.49
C LYS A 121 0.07 13.48 9.84
N ASP A 122 -0.91 12.88 10.51
CA ASP A 122 -0.72 12.24 11.82
C ASP A 122 0.23 11.04 11.75
N LEU A 123 0.29 10.35 10.61
CA LEU A 123 1.24 9.24 10.39
C LEU A 123 2.69 9.73 10.36
N PHE A 124 2.92 11.01 10.11
CA PHE A 124 4.24 11.65 10.01
C PHE A 124 4.51 12.64 11.13
N LYS A 125 3.76 12.59 12.23
CA LYS A 125 4.03 13.42 13.41
C LYS A 125 5.48 13.21 13.89
N GLY A 126 6.21 14.30 14.06
CA GLY A 126 7.63 14.28 14.45
C GLY A 126 8.62 14.24 13.27
N TYR A 127 8.14 14.13 12.03
CA TYR A 127 8.97 14.28 10.84
C TYR A 127 8.98 15.74 10.37
N THR A 128 10.10 16.20 9.81
CA THR A 128 10.19 17.51 9.17
C THR A 128 9.44 17.49 7.83
N SER A 129 8.42 18.34 7.70
CA SER A 129 7.65 18.53 6.47
C SER A 129 7.96 19.89 5.83
N ILE A 130 8.30 19.92 4.54
CA ILE A 130 8.63 21.12 3.77
C ILE A 130 7.68 21.21 2.57
N VAL A 131 7.04 22.37 2.38
CA VAL A 131 6.22 22.62 1.19
C VAL A 131 7.12 22.91 0.00
N GLU A 132 7.07 22.05 -1.02
CA GLU A 132 7.66 22.31 -2.33
C GLU A 132 6.64 22.96 -3.25
N GLY A 133 6.78 24.27 -3.41
CA GLY A 133 5.97 25.08 -4.31
C GLY A 133 6.53 25.09 -5.74
N SER A 134 5.66 24.85 -6.72
CA SER A 134 5.90 25.19 -8.12
C SER A 134 6.32 26.65 -8.25
N LYS A 135 7.61 26.90 -8.51
CA LYS A 135 8.03 28.15 -9.15
C LYS A 135 7.33 28.23 -10.49
N LYS A 136 6.29 29.06 -10.60
CA LYS A 136 5.95 29.69 -11.87
C LYS A 136 6.53 31.10 -11.85
N LYS A 137 7.47 31.31 -12.78
CA LYS A 137 7.72 32.60 -13.41
C LYS A 137 6.42 33.23 -13.87
#